data_AF-A0A835R9P3-F1
#
_entry.id   AF-A0A835R9P3-F1
#
_cell.length_a   1.000
_cell.length_b   1.000
_cell.length_c   1.000
_cell.angle_alpha   90.00
_cell.angle_beta   90.00
_cell.angle_gamma   90.00
#
_symmetry.space_group_name_H-M   'P 1'
#
loop_
_entity.id
_entity.type
_entity.pdbx_description
1 polymer ?
#
loop_
_entity_poly.entity_id
_entity_poly.type
_entity_poly.pdbx_seq_one_letter_code
_entity_poly.pdbx_strand_id
1 'polypeptide(L)'
;MDTDLQQIIRSSQPLTDDHCQYFLYQILRGLKFVHSAHVLHRDLKPSNLLLNANCDLKIGDFGLARTTSETDFMTEYVVTRWYRAPELLLNCSEYTAAIDIWSVGCILGEIITRGPLFPGRDYVHQLRLITELIGSPDDSSLGFLRSDNARRYVKQLPQYPKQRFSARFPNMSPGAVDLLEKILVFDPSKRITVDQALCHPYLASLHEINEEPVCPTPFNFDFEHPSLTEEDIKELIWRESVRFNPEAVP
;
A
#
# COMPACT_ATOMS: atom_id res chain seq x y z
N MET A 1 11.69 8.89 -15.52
CA MET A 1 11.96 8.67 -14.08
C MET A 1 13.32 8.03 -14.01
N ASP A 2 14.17 8.54 -13.12
CA ASP A 2 15.62 8.28 -13.13
C ASP A 2 16.01 7.19 -12.12
N THR A 3 15.20 6.99 -11.10
CA THR A 3 15.42 6.00 -10.04
C THR A 3 14.10 5.59 -9.38
N ASP A 4 14.17 4.79 -8.33
CA ASP A 4 13.04 4.41 -7.49
C ASP A 4 13.35 4.67 -6.01
N LEU A 5 12.31 4.68 -5.18
CA LEU A 5 12.46 4.96 -3.76
C LEU A 5 13.30 3.89 -3.04
N GLN A 6 13.33 2.64 -3.53
CA GLN A 6 14.17 1.59 -2.95
C GLN A 6 15.66 1.93 -3.07
N GLN A 7 16.10 2.43 -4.23
CA GLN A 7 17.49 2.86 -4.42
C GLN A 7 17.83 4.05 -3.53
N ILE A 8 16.93 5.02 -3.40
CA ILE A 8 17.12 6.18 -2.53
C ILE A 8 17.25 5.77 -1.05
N ILE A 9 16.40 4.86 -0.57
CA ILE A 9 16.44 4.34 0.80
C ILE A 9 17.77 3.63 1.08
N ARG A 10 18.28 2.84 0.12
CA ARG A 10 19.55 2.09 0.23
C ARG A 10 20.80 2.96 0.04
N SER A 11 20.65 4.14 -0.55
CA SER A 11 21.77 5.05 -0.81
C SER A 11 22.29 5.69 0.48
N SER A 12 23.50 6.26 0.41
CA SER A 12 24.07 7.09 1.48
C SER A 12 23.49 8.51 1.53
N GLN A 13 22.57 8.86 0.62
CA GLN A 13 21.97 10.20 0.59
C GLN A 13 21.14 10.42 1.85
N PRO A 14 21.30 11.56 2.55
CA PRO A 14 20.51 11.86 3.73
C PRO A 14 19.03 12.08 3.36
N LEU A 15 18.13 11.50 4.14
CA LEU A 15 16.68 11.67 4.04
C LEU A 15 16.25 12.41 5.30
N THR A 16 15.90 13.68 5.14
CA THR A 16 15.38 14.54 6.20
C THR A 16 13.90 14.23 6.41
N ASP A 17 13.32 14.75 7.50
CA ASP A 17 11.87 14.66 7.72
C ASP A 17 11.08 15.31 6.57
N ASP A 18 11.58 16.41 5.99
CA ASP A 18 10.97 17.06 4.82
C ASP A 18 10.93 16.13 3.60
N HIS A 19 12.00 15.37 3.34
CA HIS A 19 11.98 14.37 2.27
C HIS A 19 10.94 13.27 2.55
N CYS A 20 10.86 12.77 3.79
CA CYS A 20 9.86 11.79 4.19
C CYS A 20 8.43 12.32 4.00
N GLN A 21 8.19 13.54 4.46
CA GLN A 21 6.91 14.24 4.37
C GLN A 21 6.49 14.42 2.91
N TYR A 22 7.41 14.87 2.05
CA TYR A 22 7.14 15.11 0.63
C TYR A 22 6.88 13.81 -0.16
N PHE A 23 7.65 12.74 0.08
CA PHE A 23 7.38 11.45 -0.55
C PHE A 23 6.04 10.87 -0.07
N LEU A 24 5.77 10.92 1.23
CA LEU A 24 4.51 10.42 1.80
C LEU A 24 3.29 11.16 1.22
N TYR A 25 3.37 12.49 1.16
CA TYR A 25 2.33 13.33 0.55
C TYR A 25 2.06 12.91 -0.90
N GLN A 26 3.08 12.78 -1.74
CA GLN A 26 2.91 12.40 -3.15
C GLN A 26 2.33 11.00 -3.32
N ILE A 27 2.72 10.04 -2.48
CA ILE A 27 2.14 8.68 -2.50
C ILE A 27 0.64 8.73 -2.16
N LEU A 28 0.27 9.41 -1.07
CA LEU A 28 -1.13 9.54 -0.64
C LEU A 28 -1.97 10.31 -1.67
N ARG A 29 -1.42 11.38 -2.25
CA ARG A 29 -2.06 12.14 -3.32
C ARG A 29 -2.35 11.27 -4.55
N GLY A 30 -1.38 10.44 -4.96
CA GLY A 30 -1.57 9.47 -6.03
C GLY A 30 -2.63 8.43 -5.70
N LEU A 31 -2.61 7.91 -4.47
CA LEU A 31 -3.59 6.92 -4.01
C LEU A 31 -5.01 7.48 -3.91
N LYS A 32 -5.18 8.75 -3.52
CA LYS A 32 -6.50 9.39 -3.53
C LYS A 32 -7.16 9.29 -4.90
N PHE A 33 -6.40 9.59 -5.96
CA PHE A 33 -6.86 9.46 -7.33
C PHE A 33 -7.18 7.99 -7.69
N VAL A 34 -6.25 7.07 -7.42
CA VAL A 34 -6.42 5.63 -7.73
C VAL A 34 -7.64 5.03 -7.01
N HIS A 35 -7.78 5.29 -5.71
CA HIS A 35 -8.87 4.77 -4.88
C HIS A 35 -10.22 5.35 -5.28
N SER A 36 -10.29 6.63 -5.66
CA SER A 36 -11.52 7.23 -6.19
C SER A 36 -11.97 6.62 -7.53
N ALA A 37 -11.04 6.00 -8.27
CA ALA A 37 -11.34 5.24 -9.48
C ALA A 37 -11.79 3.79 -9.18
N HIS A 38 -11.99 3.40 -7.92
CA HIS A 38 -12.28 2.03 -7.47
C HIS A 38 -11.17 1.01 -7.82
N VAL A 39 -9.93 1.48 -7.93
CA VAL A 39 -8.75 0.64 -8.17
C VAL A 39 -8.00 0.45 -6.85
N LEU A 40 -7.57 -0.78 -6.57
CA LEU A 40 -6.65 -1.13 -5.50
C LEU A 40 -5.30 -1.49 -6.11
N HIS A 41 -4.19 -0.93 -5.61
CA HIS A 41 -2.87 -1.21 -6.18
C HIS A 41 -2.35 -2.60 -5.77
N ARG A 42 -2.51 -2.99 -4.48
CA ARG A 42 -2.20 -4.32 -3.92
C ARG A 42 -0.72 -4.73 -3.86
N ASP A 43 0.19 -3.97 -4.46
CA ASP A 43 1.64 -4.25 -4.48
C ASP A 43 2.48 -2.97 -4.34
N LEU A 44 2.04 -2.07 -3.48
CA LEU A 44 2.84 -0.89 -3.13
C LEU A 44 4.09 -1.31 -2.37
N LYS A 45 5.24 -0.91 -2.90
CA LYS A 45 6.57 -1.12 -2.33
C LYS A 45 7.53 -0.06 -2.89
N PRO A 46 8.66 0.23 -2.21
CA PRO A 46 9.57 1.30 -2.64
C PRO A 46 10.09 1.16 -4.09
N SER A 47 10.25 -0.05 -4.62
CA SER A 47 10.67 -0.24 -6.03
C SER A 47 9.60 0.14 -7.05
N ASN A 48 8.33 0.23 -6.64
CA ASN A 48 7.20 0.62 -7.48
C ASN A 48 6.87 2.12 -7.36
N LEU A 49 7.69 2.86 -6.60
CA LEU A 49 7.58 4.30 -6.43
C LEU A 49 8.76 4.95 -7.16
N LEU A 50 8.50 5.40 -8.38
CA LEU A 50 9.50 5.94 -9.28
C LEU A 50 9.77 7.41 -8.93
N LEU A 51 11.04 7.81 -8.99
CA LEU A 51 11.53 9.14 -8.65
C LEU A 51 12.34 9.75 -9.81
N ASN A 52 12.33 11.08 -9.90
CA ASN A 52 13.24 11.84 -10.76
C ASN A 52 14.18 12.73 -9.92
N ALA A 53 15.10 13.44 -10.58
CA ALA A 53 16.03 14.36 -9.94
C ALA A 53 15.36 15.52 -9.14
N ASN A 54 14.09 15.84 -9.43
CA ASN A 54 13.32 16.88 -8.75
C ASN A 54 12.56 16.35 -7.52
N CYS A 55 12.76 15.08 -7.15
CA CYS A 55 11.99 14.38 -6.11
C CYS A 55 10.49 14.21 -6.45
N ASP A 56 10.11 14.31 -7.72
CA ASP A 56 8.75 13.97 -8.15
C ASP A 56 8.56 12.46 -8.10
N LEU A 57 7.50 12.03 -7.42
CA LEU A 57 7.16 10.62 -7.21
C LEU A 57 5.98 10.22 -8.08
N LYS A 58 6.10 9.08 -8.75
CA LYS A 58 4.98 8.44 -9.46
C LYS A 58 4.84 6.99 -9.03
N ILE A 59 3.59 6.60 -8.78
CA ILE A 59 3.22 5.21 -8.52
C ILE A 59 3.23 4.46 -9.85
N GLY A 60 3.92 3.33 -9.92
CA GLY A 60 3.99 2.46 -11.09
C GLY A 60 3.64 1.01 -10.76
N ASP A 61 3.66 0.16 -11.77
CA ASP A 61 3.41 -1.29 -11.67
C ASP A 61 2.01 -1.65 -11.12
N PHE A 62 1.00 -1.41 -11.95
CA PHE A 62 -0.40 -1.79 -11.72
C PHE A 62 -0.72 -3.22 -12.16
N GLY A 63 0.29 -4.09 -12.38
CA GLY A 63 0.08 -5.45 -12.89
C GLY A 63 -0.72 -6.38 -11.96
N LEU A 64 -0.83 -6.00 -10.68
CA LEU A 64 -1.63 -6.71 -9.67
C LEU A 64 -2.85 -5.91 -9.19
N ALA A 65 -3.13 -4.78 -9.85
CA ALA A 65 -4.24 -3.91 -9.48
C ALA A 65 -5.59 -4.55 -9.80
N ARG A 66 -6.60 -4.30 -8.97
CA ARG A 66 -7.93 -4.91 -9.09
C ARG A 66 -9.05 -3.96 -8.66
N THR A 67 -10.27 -4.28 -9.07
CA THR A 67 -11.48 -3.63 -8.54
C THR A 67 -11.73 -4.01 -7.08
N THR A 68 -12.51 -3.17 -6.40
CA THR A 68 -13.00 -3.46 -5.04
C THR A 68 -14.03 -4.60 -4.98
N SER A 69 -14.58 -5.04 -6.11
CA SER A 69 -15.69 -6.00 -6.19
C SER A 69 -15.28 -7.45 -6.48
N GLU A 70 -14.03 -7.70 -6.88
CA GLU A 70 -13.60 -9.04 -7.23
C GLU A 70 -13.18 -9.86 -6.01
N THR A 71 -13.98 -10.90 -5.73
CA THR A 71 -13.72 -11.94 -4.72
C THR A 71 -12.82 -13.06 -5.26
N ASP A 72 -12.01 -12.78 -6.28
CA ASP A 72 -11.24 -13.84 -6.93
C ASP A 72 -10.14 -14.36 -6.01
N PHE A 73 -10.16 -15.69 -5.86
CA PHE A 73 -9.21 -16.44 -5.05
C PHE A 73 -7.79 -16.09 -5.46
N MET A 74 -7.06 -15.48 -4.52
CA MET A 74 -5.67 -15.10 -4.71
C MET A 74 -4.84 -16.34 -5.03
N THR A 75 -4.25 -16.39 -6.23
CA THR A 75 -3.18 -17.32 -6.53
C THR A 75 -2.00 -17.00 -5.63
N GLU A 76 -1.71 -17.95 -4.75
CA GLU A 76 -0.61 -17.90 -3.81
C GLU A 76 0.73 -17.96 -4.60
N TYR A 77 1.74 -17.16 -4.19
CA TYR A 77 3.14 -17.09 -4.72
C TYR A 77 3.31 -16.27 -6.02
N VAL A 78 4.25 -15.32 -6.21
CA VAL A 78 5.66 -15.15 -5.78
C VAL A 78 5.99 -13.63 -5.74
N VAL A 79 5.68 -12.93 -4.65
CA VAL A 79 6.04 -11.50 -4.51
C VAL A 79 6.44 -11.18 -3.06
N THR A 80 7.23 -10.13 -2.88
CA THR A 80 7.67 -9.59 -1.59
C THR A 80 6.48 -9.33 -0.65
N ARG A 81 6.38 -10.10 0.44
CA ARG A 81 5.26 -10.02 1.40
C ARG A 81 5.37 -8.90 2.44
N TRP A 82 6.50 -8.18 2.47
CA TRP A 82 6.86 -7.25 3.55
C TRP A 82 5.89 -6.07 3.70
N TYR A 83 5.17 -5.74 2.62
CA TYR A 83 4.21 -4.63 2.56
C TYR A 83 2.74 -5.09 2.55
N ARG A 84 2.49 -6.41 2.67
CA ARG A 84 1.12 -6.95 2.66
C ARG A 84 0.42 -6.70 3.98
N ALA A 85 -0.83 -6.25 3.89
CA ALA A 85 -1.69 -5.99 5.04
C ALA A 85 -2.11 -7.29 5.77
N PRO A 86 -2.42 -7.24 7.08
CA PRO A 86 -2.84 -8.41 7.86
C PRO A 86 -4.01 -9.16 7.24
N GLU A 87 -5.01 -8.45 6.71
CA GLU A 87 -6.18 -9.02 6.07
C GLU A 87 -5.85 -9.83 4.80
N LEU A 88 -4.81 -9.43 4.05
CA LEU A 88 -4.29 -10.18 2.89
C LEU A 88 -3.52 -11.43 3.34
N LEU A 89 -2.78 -11.36 4.45
CA LEU A 89 -2.05 -12.51 4.99
C LEU A 89 -2.98 -13.58 5.59
N LEU A 90 -4.19 -13.17 5.98
CA LEU A 90 -5.22 -14.03 6.58
C LEU A 90 -6.29 -14.50 5.58
N ASN A 91 -6.11 -14.23 4.28
CA ASN A 91 -7.03 -14.58 3.20
C ASN A 91 -8.48 -14.14 3.48
N CYS A 92 -8.67 -12.88 3.87
CA CYS A 92 -10.01 -12.31 4.02
C CYS A 92 -10.70 -12.18 2.66
N SER A 93 -12.00 -12.44 2.56
CA SER A 93 -12.70 -12.42 1.26
C SER A 93 -12.95 -11.01 0.73
N GLU A 94 -12.90 -10.01 1.60
CA GLU A 94 -13.21 -8.61 1.30
C GLU A 94 -11.98 -7.75 1.58
N TYR A 95 -11.50 -7.07 0.54
CA TYR A 95 -10.37 -6.15 0.62
C TYR A 95 -10.84 -4.76 0.22
N THR A 96 -10.27 -3.75 0.86
CA THR A 96 -10.60 -2.33 0.60
C THR A 96 -9.32 -1.55 0.32
N ALA A 97 -9.47 -0.26 0.00
CA ALA A 97 -8.37 0.70 -0.09
C ALA A 97 -7.42 0.69 1.12
N ALA A 98 -7.88 0.19 2.28
CA ALA A 98 -7.07 0.08 3.48
C ALA A 98 -5.79 -0.75 3.27
N ILE A 99 -5.79 -1.76 2.38
CA ILE A 99 -4.61 -2.60 2.12
C ILE A 99 -3.42 -1.77 1.62
N ASP A 100 -3.70 -0.79 0.75
CA ASP A 100 -2.67 0.09 0.19
C ASP A 100 -2.16 1.06 1.26
N ILE A 101 -3.06 1.55 2.13
CA ILE A 101 -2.69 2.39 3.27
C ILE A 101 -1.73 1.66 4.22
N TRP A 102 -1.95 0.36 4.46
CA TRP A 102 -1.00 -0.44 5.24
C TRP A 102 0.39 -0.45 4.58
N SER A 103 0.44 -0.69 3.27
CA SER A 103 1.72 -0.68 2.53
C SER A 103 2.42 0.68 2.62
N VAL A 104 1.67 1.80 2.57
CA VAL A 104 2.21 3.15 2.82
C VAL A 104 2.87 3.26 4.20
N GLY A 105 2.27 2.68 5.24
CA GLY A 105 2.87 2.64 6.59
C GLY A 105 4.17 1.87 6.63
N CYS A 106 4.24 0.71 5.96
CA CYS A 106 5.49 -0.04 5.83
C CYS A 106 6.56 0.78 5.11
N ILE A 107 6.20 1.48 4.04
CA ILE A 107 7.11 2.34 3.26
C ILE A 107 7.62 3.50 4.12
N LEU A 108 6.74 4.20 4.84
CA LEU A 108 7.11 5.29 5.75
C LEU A 108 8.11 4.82 6.82
N GLY A 109 7.81 3.68 7.46
CA GLY A 109 8.72 3.06 8.41
C GLY A 109 10.08 2.76 7.78
N GLU A 110 10.10 2.20 6.57
CA GLU A 110 11.32 1.82 5.85
C GLU A 110 12.18 3.02 5.41
N ILE A 111 11.56 4.13 4.98
CA ILE A 111 12.27 5.38 4.68
C ILE A 111 13.06 5.84 5.91
N ILE A 112 12.44 5.76 7.09
CA ILE A 112 13.01 6.30 8.33
C ILE A 112 14.05 5.36 8.93
N THR A 113 13.80 4.04 8.90
CA THR A 113 14.74 3.05 9.43
C THR A 113 15.81 2.63 8.44
N ARG A 114 15.75 3.10 7.18
CA ARG A 114 16.66 2.71 6.08
C ARG A 114 16.69 1.21 5.83
N GLY A 115 15.58 0.55 6.09
CA GLY A 115 15.47 -0.90 5.99
C GLY A 115 14.05 -1.38 6.24
N PRO A 116 13.69 -2.56 5.71
CA PRO A 116 12.31 -3.04 5.68
C PRO A 116 11.74 -3.17 7.09
N LEU A 117 10.51 -2.67 7.27
CA LEU A 117 9.86 -2.66 8.57
C LEU A 117 9.49 -4.08 9.05
N PHE A 118 8.98 -4.91 8.14
CA PHE A 118 8.55 -6.29 8.44
C PHE A 118 9.16 -7.29 7.45
N PRO A 119 10.45 -7.64 7.57
CA PRO A 119 11.12 -8.58 6.68
C PRO A 119 10.79 -10.05 7.00
N GLY A 120 9.51 -10.43 6.86
CA GLY A 120 9.04 -11.80 7.12
C GLY A 120 9.58 -12.82 6.12
N ARG A 121 9.99 -13.98 6.64
CA ARG A 121 10.56 -15.09 5.86
C ARG A 121 9.46 -15.96 5.24
N ASP A 122 8.35 -16.07 5.95
CA ASP A 122 7.14 -16.80 5.63
C ASP A 122 5.94 -16.05 6.23
N TYR A 123 4.71 -16.55 6.03
CA TYR A 123 3.48 -15.92 6.52
C TYR A 123 3.42 -15.81 8.04
N VAL A 124 3.89 -16.85 8.75
CA VAL A 124 3.86 -16.90 10.21
C VAL A 124 4.82 -15.87 10.79
N HIS A 125 6.04 -15.81 10.24
CA HIS A 125 7.04 -14.83 10.62
C HIS A 125 6.58 -13.41 10.32
N GLN A 126 5.93 -13.18 9.17
CA GLN A 126 5.39 -11.87 8.80
C GLN A 126 4.35 -11.39 9.82
N LEU A 127 3.35 -12.22 10.14
CA LEU A 127 2.31 -11.87 11.12
C LEU A 127 2.90 -11.66 12.52
N ARG A 128 3.90 -12.46 12.91
CA ARG A 128 4.60 -12.28 14.17
C ARG A 128 5.33 -10.93 14.25
N LEU A 129 6.07 -10.53 13.21
CA LEU A 129 6.75 -9.23 13.19
C LEU A 129 5.76 -8.06 13.31
N ILE A 130 4.59 -8.22 12.67
CA ILE A 130 3.50 -7.25 12.76
C ILE A 130 2.99 -7.14 14.20
N THR A 131 2.58 -8.25 14.82
CA THR A 131 2.02 -8.24 16.18
C THR A 131 3.05 -7.86 17.24
N GLU A 132 4.33 -8.18 17.03
CA GLU A 132 5.42 -7.71 17.90
C GLU A 132 5.48 -6.18 17.96
N LEU A 133 5.22 -5.47 16.86
CA LEU A 133 5.25 -4.01 16.82
C LEU A 133 3.91 -3.40 17.27
N ILE A 134 2.81 -3.76 16.61
CA ILE A 134 1.51 -3.08 16.79
C ILE A 134 0.67 -3.67 17.93
N GLY A 135 1.15 -4.75 18.54
CA GLY A 135 0.43 -5.52 19.54
C GLY A 135 -0.43 -6.62 18.92
N SER A 136 -0.72 -7.66 19.70
CA SER A 136 -1.67 -8.68 19.30
C SER A 136 -3.10 -8.12 19.28
N PRO A 137 -3.90 -8.42 18.24
CA PRO A 137 -5.27 -7.94 18.14
C PRO A 137 -6.14 -8.54 19.26
N ASP A 138 -6.99 -7.70 19.84
CA ASP A 138 -8.04 -8.13 20.78
C ASP A 138 -9.24 -8.72 20.04
N ASP A 139 -10.16 -9.35 20.76
CA ASP A 139 -11.36 -9.94 20.18
C ASP A 139 -12.20 -8.94 19.37
N SER A 140 -12.19 -7.65 19.76
CA SER A 140 -12.90 -6.60 19.03
C SER A 140 -12.30 -6.31 17.66
N SER A 141 -10.97 -6.38 17.54
CA SER A 141 -10.23 -6.13 16.30
C SER A 141 -10.20 -7.33 15.36
N LEU A 142 -10.75 -8.49 15.78
CA LEU A 142 -10.94 -9.67 14.93
C LEU A 142 -12.34 -9.76 14.31
N GLY A 143 -13.18 -8.74 14.52
CA GLY A 143 -14.56 -8.72 14.03
C GLY A 143 -14.67 -8.81 12.49
N PHE A 144 -13.69 -8.28 11.77
CA PHE A 144 -13.64 -8.32 10.31
C PHE A 144 -13.29 -9.71 9.75
N LEU A 145 -12.66 -10.58 10.55
CA LEU A 145 -12.31 -11.94 10.12
C LEU A 145 -13.57 -12.79 10.06
N ARG A 146 -14.11 -13.03 8.86
CA ARG A 146 -15.26 -13.93 8.68
C ARG A 146 -14.91 -15.40 8.87
N SER A 147 -13.66 -15.77 8.62
CA SER A 147 -13.16 -17.15 8.75
C SER A 147 -12.81 -17.50 10.19
N ASP A 148 -13.49 -18.50 10.76
CA ASP A 148 -13.20 -19.02 12.09
C ASP A 148 -11.80 -19.65 12.18
N ASN A 149 -11.29 -20.20 11.07
CA ASN A 149 -9.93 -20.73 11.00
C ASN A 149 -8.90 -19.61 11.15
N ALA A 150 -9.08 -18.48 10.45
CA ALA A 150 -8.20 -17.32 10.58
C ALA A 150 -8.24 -16.74 12.00
N ARG A 151 -9.44 -16.64 12.61
CA ARG A 151 -9.61 -16.19 14.00
C ARG A 151 -8.88 -17.10 14.99
N ARG A 152 -9.03 -18.42 14.87
CA ARG A 152 -8.32 -19.39 15.73
C ARG A 152 -6.81 -19.30 15.54
N TYR A 153 -6.35 -19.16 14.30
CA TYR A 153 -4.94 -19.05 13.99
C TYR A 153 -4.31 -17.82 14.67
N VAL A 154 -4.92 -16.64 14.55
CA VAL A 154 -4.42 -15.42 15.19
C VAL A 154 -4.40 -15.54 16.73
N LYS A 155 -5.41 -16.19 17.32
CA LYS A 155 -5.46 -16.46 18.77
C LYS A 155 -4.38 -17.42 19.28
N GLN A 156 -3.86 -18.30 18.41
CA GLN A 156 -2.78 -19.22 18.77
C GLN A 156 -1.39 -18.59 18.66
N LEU A 157 -1.25 -17.43 18.02
CA LEU A 157 0.03 -16.72 17.96
C LEU A 157 0.43 -16.22 19.36
N PRO A 158 1.75 -16.11 19.62
CA PRO A 158 2.23 -15.47 20.83
C PRO A 158 1.64 -14.07 21.00
N GLN A 159 1.28 -13.73 22.24
CA GLN A 159 0.67 -12.45 22.56
C GLN A 159 1.78 -11.42 22.86
N TYR A 160 1.73 -10.29 22.18
CA TYR A 160 2.67 -9.20 22.36
C TYR A 160 1.94 -7.91 22.76
N PRO A 161 2.45 -7.17 23.77
CA PRO A 161 1.96 -5.83 24.02
C PRO A 161 2.38 -4.89 22.89
N LYS A 162 1.54 -3.89 22.56
CA LYS A 162 1.89 -2.85 21.59
C LYS A 162 3.15 -2.12 22.04
N GLN A 163 4.14 -2.00 21.15
CA GLN A 163 5.33 -1.21 21.41
C GLN A 163 5.02 0.29 21.35
N ARG A 164 5.78 1.09 22.11
CA ARG A 164 5.72 2.55 21.97
C ARG A 164 6.44 2.96 20.70
N PHE A 165 5.72 3.47 19.71
CA PHE A 165 6.30 3.83 18.41
C PHE A 165 7.39 4.91 18.55
N SER A 166 7.20 5.89 19.44
CA SER A 166 8.23 6.91 19.72
C SER A 166 9.54 6.33 20.24
N ALA A 167 9.50 5.21 20.96
CA ALA A 167 10.71 4.51 21.41
C ALA A 167 11.31 3.63 20.31
N ARG A 168 10.46 3.04 19.44
CA ARG A 168 10.91 2.23 18.31
C ARG A 168 11.53 3.07 17.19
N PHE A 169 11.02 4.28 16.98
CA PHE A 169 11.44 5.21 15.94
C PHE A 169 11.92 6.54 16.56
N PRO A 170 13.06 6.54 17.28
CA PRO A 170 13.51 7.71 18.03
C PRO A 170 13.91 8.91 17.13
N ASN A 171 14.21 8.65 15.86
CA ASN A 171 14.60 9.67 14.87
C ASN A 171 13.41 10.20 14.05
N MET A 172 12.19 9.71 14.33
CA MET A 172 10.97 10.13 13.63
C MET A 172 10.35 11.33 14.34
N SER A 173 9.86 12.31 13.59
CA SER A 173 9.16 13.45 14.20
C SER A 173 7.86 12.99 14.89
N PRO A 174 7.39 13.69 15.95
CA PRO A 174 6.18 13.29 16.66
C PRO A 174 4.94 13.19 15.76
N GLY A 175 4.83 14.07 14.75
CA GLY A 175 3.74 14.04 13.78
C GLY A 175 3.80 12.82 12.86
N ALA A 176 4.99 12.41 12.41
CA ALA A 176 5.17 11.21 11.62
C ALA A 176 4.84 9.95 12.43
N VAL A 177 5.26 9.88 13.71
CA VAL A 177 4.93 8.78 14.61
C VAL A 177 3.41 8.65 14.77
N ASP A 178 2.74 9.77 15.03
CA ASP A 178 1.30 9.83 15.23
C ASP A 178 0.50 9.44 13.97
N LEU A 179 0.99 9.79 12.77
CA LEU A 179 0.40 9.33 11.52
C LEU A 179 0.64 7.82 11.30
N LEU A 180 1.87 7.35 11.53
CA LEU A 180 2.24 5.95 11.36
C LEU A 180 1.42 5.02 12.27
N GLU A 181 1.12 5.44 13.51
CA GLU A 181 0.25 4.70 14.42
C GLU A 181 -1.21 4.58 13.93
N LYS A 182 -1.72 5.59 13.20
CA LYS A 182 -3.07 5.56 12.60
C LYS A 182 -3.13 4.74 11.30
N ILE A 183 -1.99 4.59 10.63
CA ILE A 183 -1.83 3.76 9.43
C ILE A 183 -1.64 2.29 9.79
N LEU A 184 -0.76 1.96 10.74
CA LEU A 184 -0.43 0.58 11.11
C LEU A 184 -1.41 0.02 12.14
N VAL A 185 -2.67 -0.10 11.72
CA VAL A 185 -3.77 -0.67 12.50
C VAL A 185 -4.16 -2.04 11.94
N PHE A 186 -4.30 -3.02 12.83
CA PHE A 186 -4.61 -4.41 12.46
C PHE A 186 -5.97 -4.54 11.78
N ASP A 187 -7.00 -3.92 12.37
CA ASP A 187 -8.35 -3.89 11.83
C ASP A 187 -8.42 -2.87 10.66
N PRO A 188 -8.70 -3.30 9.43
CA PRO A 188 -8.73 -2.41 8.27
C PRO A 188 -9.83 -1.34 8.36
N SER A 189 -10.91 -1.57 9.12
CA SER A 189 -12.00 -0.61 9.29
C SER A 189 -11.65 0.56 10.22
N LYS A 190 -10.65 0.35 11.10
CA LYS A 190 -10.13 1.37 12.02
C LYS A 190 -8.90 2.10 11.46
N ARG A 191 -8.39 1.65 10.31
CA ARG A 191 -7.24 2.25 9.64
C ARG A 191 -7.63 3.59 9.03
N ILE A 192 -6.78 4.59 9.16
CA ILE A 192 -6.99 5.91 8.56
C ILE A 192 -7.21 5.80 7.04
N THR A 193 -8.13 6.57 6.49
CA THR A 193 -8.32 6.62 5.03
C THR A 193 -7.29 7.54 4.36
N VAL A 194 -7.17 7.46 3.03
CA VAL A 194 -6.28 8.35 2.27
C VAL A 194 -6.63 9.83 2.48
N ASP A 195 -7.92 10.19 2.47
CA ASP A 195 -8.38 11.56 2.69
C ASP A 195 -8.05 12.04 4.10
N GLN A 196 -8.26 11.19 5.11
CA GLN A 196 -7.93 11.52 6.49
C GLN A 196 -6.41 11.67 6.69
N ALA A 197 -5.60 10.85 6.00
CA ALA A 197 -4.15 10.92 6.06
C ALA A 197 -3.61 12.21 5.43
N LEU A 198 -4.16 12.64 4.29
CA LEU A 198 -3.80 13.93 3.65
C LEU A 198 -4.13 15.13 4.55
N CYS A 199 -5.24 15.08 5.28
CA CYS A 199 -5.63 16.10 6.26
C CYS A 199 -4.83 16.03 7.58
N HIS A 200 -3.91 15.08 7.75
CA HIS A 200 -3.20 14.89 9.01
C HIS A 200 -2.25 16.06 9.30
N PRO A 201 -2.07 16.50 10.57
CA PRO A 201 -1.17 17.60 10.92
C PRO A 201 0.27 17.44 10.42
N TYR A 202 0.74 16.19 10.27
CA TYR A 202 2.06 15.91 9.70
C TYR A 202 2.20 16.34 8.24
N LEU A 203 1.12 16.45 7.46
CA LEU A 203 1.15 16.85 6.05
C LEU A 203 0.60 18.27 5.81
N ALA A 204 0.27 19.00 6.88
CA ALA A 204 -0.43 20.28 6.79
C ALA A 204 0.31 21.36 5.99
N SER A 205 1.65 21.29 5.90
CA SER A 205 2.47 22.20 5.09
C SER A 205 2.37 21.97 3.59
N LEU A 206 1.90 20.79 3.16
CA LEU A 206 1.82 20.36 1.76
C LEU A 206 0.37 20.14 1.30
N HIS A 207 -0.56 20.01 2.24
CA HIS A 207 -1.95 19.68 1.94
C HIS A 207 -2.66 20.84 1.21
N GLU A 208 -3.07 20.57 -0.02
CA GLU A 208 -3.75 21.53 -0.89
C GLU A 208 -4.89 20.83 -1.64
N ILE A 209 -6.13 21.02 -1.17
CA ILE A 209 -7.31 20.30 -1.67
C ILE A 209 -7.49 20.47 -3.20
N ASN A 210 -7.25 21.67 -3.73
CA ASN A 210 -7.40 21.96 -5.16
C ASN A 210 -6.35 21.25 -6.02
N GLU A 211 -5.22 20.88 -5.43
CA GLU A 211 -4.15 20.13 -6.10
C GLU A 211 -4.27 18.62 -5.88
N GLU A 212 -5.32 18.13 -5.21
CA GLU A 212 -5.52 16.72 -4.90
C GLU A 212 -6.78 16.16 -5.60
N PRO A 213 -6.72 15.96 -6.94
CA PRO A 213 -7.88 15.56 -7.72
C PRO A 213 -8.30 14.11 -7.43
N VAL A 214 -9.59 13.86 -7.66
CA VAL A 214 -10.16 12.52 -7.75
C VAL A 214 -10.38 12.14 -9.21
N CYS A 215 -10.42 10.84 -9.49
CA CYS A 215 -10.79 10.33 -10.81
C CYS A 215 -12.29 10.60 -11.04
N PRO A 216 -12.67 11.24 -12.17
CA PRO A 216 -14.08 11.60 -12.42
C PRO A 216 -14.97 10.37 -12.66
N THR A 217 -14.39 9.25 -13.09
CA THR A 217 -15.11 8.02 -13.40
C THR A 217 -14.37 6.82 -12.83
N PRO A 218 -15.09 5.81 -12.29
CA PRO A 218 -14.48 4.52 -11.95
C PRO A 218 -13.76 3.92 -13.16
N PHE A 219 -12.66 3.22 -12.92
CA PHE A 219 -11.97 2.47 -13.95
C PHE A 219 -12.71 1.15 -14.22
N ASN A 220 -12.96 0.84 -15.49
CA ASN A 220 -13.71 -0.35 -15.89
C ASN A 220 -12.74 -1.51 -16.21
N PHE A 221 -12.92 -2.64 -15.52
CA PHE A 221 -12.14 -3.87 -15.70
C PHE A 221 -12.84 -4.95 -16.55
N ASP A 222 -13.90 -4.61 -17.30
CA ASP A 222 -14.63 -5.55 -18.19
C ASP A 222 -13.72 -6.29 -19.20
N PHE A 223 -12.51 -5.79 -19.44
CA PHE A 223 -11.49 -6.45 -20.27
C PHE A 223 -10.78 -7.62 -19.58
N GLU A 224 -10.83 -7.78 -18.26
CA GLU A 224 -10.22 -8.90 -17.53
C GLU A 224 -11.18 -10.10 -17.45
N HIS A 225 -11.64 -10.61 -18.60
CA HIS A 225 -12.58 -11.74 -18.62
C HIS A 225 -11.83 -13.10 -18.59
N PRO A 226 -12.15 -14.04 -17.68
CA PRO A 226 -11.43 -15.32 -17.55
C PRO A 226 -11.45 -16.21 -18.80
N SER A 227 -12.36 -15.95 -19.74
CA SER A 227 -12.51 -16.72 -20.98
C SER A 227 -11.69 -16.19 -22.15
N LEU A 228 -10.90 -15.12 -21.98
CA LEU A 228 -10.07 -14.58 -23.05
C LEU A 228 -8.92 -15.53 -23.38
N THR A 229 -8.72 -15.75 -24.66
CA THR A 229 -7.56 -16.49 -25.18
C THR A 229 -6.32 -15.60 -25.27
N GLU A 230 -5.14 -16.21 -25.47
CA GLU A 230 -3.91 -15.45 -25.69
C GLU A 230 -4.03 -14.52 -26.92
N GLU A 231 -4.67 -14.99 -27.97
CA GLU A 231 -4.96 -14.23 -29.19
C GLU A 231 -5.88 -13.03 -28.91
N ASP A 232 -6.93 -13.19 -28.11
CA ASP A 232 -7.82 -12.09 -27.72
C ASP A 232 -7.05 -11.02 -26.95
N ILE A 233 -6.17 -11.43 -26.02
CA ILE A 233 -5.33 -10.51 -25.24
C ILE A 233 -4.37 -9.75 -26.15
N LYS A 234 -3.72 -10.42 -27.11
CA LYS A 234 -2.83 -9.77 -28.10
C LYS A 234 -3.58 -8.72 -28.91
N GLU A 235 -4.80 -9.02 -29.36
CA GLU A 235 -5.64 -8.10 -30.11
C GLU A 235 -6.05 -6.88 -29.24
N LEU A 236 -6.41 -7.09 -27.97
CA LEU A 236 -6.72 -5.98 -27.05
C LEU A 236 -5.51 -5.06 -26.84
N ILE A 237 -4.32 -5.62 -26.63
CA ILE A 237 -3.07 -4.84 -26.48
C ILE A 237 -2.77 -4.07 -27.78
N TRP A 238 -2.96 -4.71 -28.93
CA TRP A 238 -2.75 -4.08 -30.23
C TRP A 238 -3.70 -2.90 -30.46
N ARG A 239 -5.00 -3.08 -30.19
CA ARG A 239 -6.01 -2.01 -30.30
C ARG A 239 -5.67 -0.81 -29.43
N GLU A 240 -5.25 -1.05 -28.20
CA GLU A 240 -4.86 0.04 -27.30
C GLU A 240 -3.61 0.75 -27.82
N SER A 241 -2.62 -0.01 -28.33
CA SER A 241 -1.41 0.56 -28.95
C SER A 241 -1.74 1.45 -30.16
N VAL A 242 -2.67 1.03 -31.01
CA VAL A 242 -3.16 1.80 -32.16
C VAL A 242 -3.92 3.05 -31.71
N ARG A 243 -4.76 2.93 -30.68
CA ARG A 243 -5.52 4.07 -30.14
C ARG A 243 -4.60 5.19 -29.62
N PHE A 244 -3.47 4.83 -29.01
CA PHE A 244 -2.46 5.78 -28.56
C PHE A 244 -1.58 6.31 -29.69
N ASN A 245 -1.49 5.60 -30.83
CA ASN A 245 -0.66 5.97 -31.97
C ASN A 245 -1.47 5.89 -33.28
N PRO A 246 -2.47 6.78 -33.50
CA PRO A 246 -3.36 6.68 -34.65
C PRO A 246 -2.62 6.78 -36.00
N GLU A 247 -1.49 7.48 -36.04
CA GLU A 247 -0.67 7.68 -37.24
C GLU A 247 0.31 6.53 -37.53
N ALA A 248 0.46 5.58 -36.61
CA ALA A 248 1.34 4.42 -36.77
C ALA A 248 0.68 3.26 -37.53
N VAL A 249 -0.58 3.42 -37.95
CA VAL A 249 -1.29 2.44 -38.78
C VAL A 249 -1.05 2.76 -40.25
N PRO A 250 -0.54 1.80 -41.05
CA PRO A 250 -0.32 1.98 -42.48
C PRO A 250 -1.61 2.18 -43.28
#